data_AF-A0A958ALL2-F1
#
_entry.id   AF-A0A958ALL2-F1
#
_cell.length_a   1.000
_cell.length_b   1.000
_cell.length_c   1.000
_cell.angle_alpha   90.00
_cell.angle_beta   90.00
_cell.angle_gamma   90.00
#
_symmetry.space_group_name_H-M   'P 1'
#
loop_
_entity.id
_entity.type
_entity.pdbx_description
1 polymer ?
#
loop_
_entity_poly.entity_id
_entity_poly.type
_entity_poly.pdbx_seq_one_letter_code
_entity_poly.pdbx_strand_id
1 'polypeptide(L)'
;MQLSRYQIPIGTWLIALAGFFCLLATLQQSAAGKVDARAPRAPAAVVAGALESHPVTQISDTICRSVTAVPQRECEGLLAIYLSTGGADWDVRTNWLRQASVASPCDWAGVRCAGGHVTQLLLAGNGLHGRLPRLVGSFPFLTHLLLANNQLAGPVPPEICDLVDSVQVATLGYNQIYADSEQVTQCLRRLQPDWVTTQTMAPRAVRVTTIATDTLALAWEPIPYSGDAGYYEISYYPVITSGVAVSYTVHGITADKHAAAYTLDGLIPGQNYRIRVRTYTPAHVAQENDQWSGYTYSAATTRMNGDPVLVLIYFPADNDLSPYIASVVRRVQLGTRANPNVQVVMLVDARGDHNTVVMTIANGELTRTNAVQEAWGTDELDSTDPAVLTWFLQSARARYPASRTVVSLMGHGSGMTPEVDGEIFDEELPMGDDDTGIPALPKTIPATPGDYENGGGYLSTADFAQALAAATDNGDNPFDVVFFDQCFQGSLDVLYEFHSYARVFVASPNYAWLAAPYHRYLVDFIPTATPEALAEAIIVHYQAALTDAQPNVIFWVRGADIPPIADAVSTLGDTLQNAVAAGAEAAVTQAALRSQYVDTTQCGRGNLALGQPDELVGAGSFARNLLRSFDSDT
;
A
#
# COMPACT_ATOMS: atom_id res chain seq x y z
N MET A 1 -13.07 -3.15 58.50
CA MET A 1 -11.68 -3.16 57.97
C MET A 1 -11.72 -2.38 56.67
N GLN A 2 -11.72 -1.05 56.66
CA GLN A 2 -10.63 -0.09 56.93
C GLN A 2 -9.34 -0.30 56.11
N LEU A 3 -9.14 0.66 55.19
CA LEU A 3 -7.89 1.32 54.73
C LEU A 3 -6.96 0.50 53.82
N SER A 4 -6.35 1.02 52.74
CA SER A 4 -6.04 2.38 52.23
C SER A 4 -5.64 2.28 50.73
N ARG A 5 -6.17 3.06 49.77
CA ARG A 5 -5.71 4.36 49.19
C ARG A 5 -4.18 4.62 49.10
N TYR A 6 -3.73 5.03 47.88
CA TYR A 6 -2.79 6.11 47.45
C TYR A 6 -2.13 5.69 46.10
N GLN A 7 -2.34 6.29 44.92
CA GLN A 7 -2.10 7.63 44.34
C GLN A 7 -0.63 8.12 44.23
N ILE A 8 -0.11 8.13 42.97
CA ILE A 8 0.66 9.20 42.23
C ILE A 8 2.15 9.44 42.66
N PRO A 9 3.13 10.06 41.90
CA PRO A 9 3.29 10.51 40.49
C PRO A 9 4.63 10.16 39.75
N ILE A 10 4.66 10.58 38.47
CA ILE A 10 5.75 11.02 37.56
C ILE A 10 7.09 11.46 38.21
N GLY A 11 8.21 11.08 37.58
CA GLY A 11 9.54 11.68 37.79
C GLY A 11 10.56 11.34 36.68
N THR A 12 11.02 12.37 35.98
CA THR A 12 12.14 12.47 35.03
C THR A 12 13.47 11.92 35.53
N TRP A 13 14.24 11.19 34.70
CA TRP A 13 15.72 11.17 34.74
C TRP A 13 16.34 10.95 33.35
N LEU A 14 17.10 11.97 32.91
CA LEU A 14 18.16 11.93 31.90
C LEU A 14 19.49 11.71 32.67
N ILE A 15 20.36 10.81 32.19
CA ILE A 15 21.84 10.91 32.07
C ILE A 15 22.49 9.50 31.95
N ALA A 16 23.10 9.30 30.78
CA ALA A 16 24.32 8.59 30.42
C ALA A 16 24.83 7.37 31.23
N LEU A 17 25.14 6.28 30.50
CA LEU A 17 26.54 5.84 30.33
C LEU A 17 26.69 4.83 29.19
N ALA A 18 27.61 5.17 28.29
CA ALA A 18 28.13 4.32 27.22
C ALA A 18 29.20 3.36 27.76
N GLY A 19 29.34 2.22 27.07
CA GLY A 19 30.58 1.46 26.99
C GLY A 19 30.62 0.17 27.80
N PHE A 20 30.51 -0.96 27.12
CA PHE A 20 31.39 -2.14 27.28
C PHE A 20 30.90 -3.25 26.35
N PHE A 21 31.60 -3.54 25.24
CA PHE A 21 31.77 -4.90 24.71
C PHE A 21 32.83 -4.87 23.60
N CYS A 22 34.08 -5.03 24.01
CA CYS A 22 35.18 -5.44 23.16
C CYS A 22 36.14 -6.22 24.06
N LEU A 23 36.16 -7.56 23.96
CA LEU A 23 37.39 -8.37 24.08
C LEU A 23 37.14 -9.87 23.81
N LEU A 24 37.84 -10.34 22.76
CA LEU A 24 38.60 -11.59 22.63
C LEU A 24 37.89 -12.94 22.39
N ALA A 25 38.07 -13.37 21.13
CA ALA A 25 38.43 -14.74 20.76
C ALA A 25 39.84 -15.12 21.25
N THR A 26 40.04 -16.38 21.67
CA THR A 26 41.11 -17.32 21.24
C THR A 26 41.13 -18.59 22.11
N LEU A 27 41.70 -19.67 21.54
CA LEU A 27 41.86 -21.08 22.00
C LEU A 27 40.76 -22.01 21.43
N GLN A 28 41.04 -23.10 20.71
CA GLN A 28 42.30 -23.83 20.49
C GLN A 28 42.14 -24.84 19.32
N GLN A 29 43.22 -25.08 18.57
CA GLN A 29 43.35 -26.15 17.57
C GLN A 29 43.70 -27.51 18.22
N SER A 30 43.09 -28.60 17.74
CA SER A 30 43.61 -29.97 17.50
C SER A 30 42.39 -30.91 17.41
N ALA A 31 42.26 -31.93 16.56
CA ALA A 31 43.23 -32.79 15.90
C ALA A 31 42.63 -33.36 14.59
N ALA A 32 43.50 -33.83 13.70
CA ALA A 32 43.16 -34.51 12.46
C ALA A 32 43.00 -36.03 12.65
N GLY A 33 42.12 -36.65 11.84
CA GLY A 33 42.34 -37.99 11.28
C GLY A 33 41.24 -39.04 11.49
N LYS A 34 40.44 -39.31 10.44
CA LYS A 34 40.40 -40.56 9.64
C LYS A 34 39.08 -40.73 8.88
N VAL A 35 39.21 -41.31 7.69
CA VAL A 35 38.27 -41.48 6.58
C VAL A 35 37.52 -42.82 6.70
N ASP A 36 36.23 -42.88 6.36
CA ASP A 36 35.69 -43.87 5.40
C ASP A 36 34.24 -43.59 4.96
N ALA A 37 33.88 -44.17 3.80
CA ALA A 37 32.87 -43.70 2.85
C ALA A 37 31.52 -44.44 2.88
N ARG A 38 30.45 -43.71 2.47
CA ARG A 38 29.39 -44.05 1.47
C ARG A 38 27.97 -43.60 1.89
N ALA A 39 27.44 -42.58 1.20
CA ALA A 39 26.02 -42.33 0.85
C ALA A 39 25.89 -40.94 0.15
N PRO A 40 24.85 -40.68 -0.67
CA PRO A 40 24.92 -39.75 -1.81
C PRO A 40 24.86 -38.26 -1.40
N ARG A 41 25.62 -37.42 -2.12
CA ARG A 41 25.73 -35.98 -1.88
C ARG A 41 24.47 -35.23 -2.30
N ALA A 42 23.86 -34.53 -1.34
CA ALA A 42 23.01 -33.37 -1.58
C ALA A 42 23.84 -32.20 -2.17
N PRO A 43 23.24 -31.30 -2.97
CA PRO A 43 23.95 -30.12 -3.46
C PRO A 43 24.21 -29.15 -2.31
N ALA A 44 25.47 -28.75 -2.16
CA ALA A 44 25.92 -27.85 -1.11
C ALA A 44 25.39 -26.43 -1.35
N ALA A 45 24.52 -25.96 -0.45
CA ALA A 45 24.26 -24.55 -0.25
C ALA A 45 25.32 -23.95 0.68
N VAL A 46 25.65 -22.67 0.42
CA VAL A 46 26.46 -21.74 1.24
C VAL A 46 27.98 -21.82 1.06
N VAL A 47 28.49 -21.12 0.04
CA VAL A 47 29.38 -19.93 0.16
C VAL A 47 29.16 -19.05 -1.09
N ALA A 48 27.99 -18.41 -1.18
CA ALA A 48 27.73 -17.35 -2.17
C ALA A 48 27.89 -16.01 -1.46
N GLY A 49 29.13 -15.57 -1.29
CA GLY A 49 29.42 -14.35 -0.53
C GLY A 49 30.90 -14.13 -0.21
N ALA A 50 31.79 -14.35 -1.18
CA ALA A 50 33.20 -13.91 -1.14
C ALA A 50 33.93 -14.01 -2.50
N LEU A 51 33.21 -14.00 -3.63
CA LEU A 51 33.81 -14.09 -4.98
C LEU A 51 33.32 -12.99 -5.93
N GLU A 52 32.73 -11.91 -5.41
CA GLU A 52 32.52 -10.68 -6.18
C GLU A 52 33.68 -9.73 -5.92
N SER A 53 34.61 -9.63 -6.89
CA SER A 53 35.49 -8.46 -7.20
C SER A 53 36.91 -8.76 -7.72
N HIS A 54 37.23 -9.99 -8.16
CA HIS A 54 38.41 -10.22 -9.02
C HIS A 54 37.94 -10.55 -10.44
N PRO A 55 38.23 -9.70 -11.45
CA PRO A 55 37.36 -9.63 -12.61
C PRO A 55 37.79 -10.63 -13.69
N VAL A 56 36.80 -11.24 -14.33
CA VAL A 56 36.93 -12.04 -15.58
C VAL A 56 37.84 -11.36 -16.62
N THR A 57 37.93 -10.03 -16.61
CA THR A 57 38.82 -9.22 -17.46
C THR A 57 40.31 -9.50 -17.24
N GLN A 58 40.79 -9.83 -16.04
CA GLN A 58 42.23 -10.09 -15.81
C GLN A 58 42.72 -11.40 -16.45
N ILE A 59 41.89 -12.45 -16.41
CA ILE A 59 42.18 -13.74 -17.06
C ILE A 59 42.07 -13.61 -18.58
N SER A 60 41.04 -12.90 -19.05
CA SER A 60 40.80 -12.65 -20.47
C SER A 60 41.93 -11.84 -21.12
N ASP A 61 42.37 -10.75 -20.49
CA ASP A 61 43.47 -9.90 -20.94
C ASP A 61 44.77 -10.69 -21.10
N THR A 62 45.08 -11.57 -20.15
CA THR A 62 46.36 -12.31 -20.14
C THR A 62 46.40 -13.33 -21.28
N ILE A 63 45.29 -14.01 -21.53
CA ILE A 63 45.16 -15.02 -22.60
C ILE A 63 45.15 -14.31 -23.96
N CYS A 64 44.28 -13.32 -24.13
CA CYS A 64 44.02 -12.68 -25.43
C CYS A 64 45.15 -11.78 -25.94
N ARG A 65 46.02 -11.25 -25.06
CA ARG A 65 47.23 -10.51 -25.48
C ARG A 65 48.21 -11.34 -26.30
N SER A 66 48.20 -12.67 -26.12
CA SER A 66 49.11 -13.59 -26.82
C SER A 66 48.52 -14.15 -28.12
N VAL A 67 47.26 -13.81 -28.42
CA VAL A 67 46.53 -14.29 -29.60
C VAL A 67 46.83 -13.40 -30.79
N THR A 68 47.21 -14.01 -31.91
CA THR A 68 47.50 -13.30 -33.17
C THR A 68 46.57 -13.69 -34.31
N ALA A 69 45.80 -14.78 -34.16
CA ALA A 69 44.92 -15.28 -35.21
C ALA A 69 43.64 -14.43 -35.41
N VAL A 70 43.20 -13.70 -34.37
CA VAL A 70 42.03 -12.81 -34.38
C VAL A 70 42.29 -11.56 -33.52
N PRO A 71 41.57 -10.45 -33.72
CA PRO A 71 41.66 -9.29 -32.85
C PRO A 71 41.43 -9.62 -31.37
N GLN A 72 42.12 -8.90 -30.49
CA GLN A 72 42.04 -9.11 -29.04
C GLN A 72 40.58 -9.09 -28.53
N ARG A 73 39.77 -8.15 -29.00
CA ARG A 73 38.36 -8.00 -28.59
C ARG A 73 37.49 -9.20 -28.99
N GLU A 74 37.78 -9.85 -30.12
CA GLU A 74 37.07 -11.07 -30.53
C GLU A 74 37.47 -12.25 -29.65
N CYS A 75 38.76 -12.38 -29.31
CA CYS A 75 39.21 -13.37 -28.32
C CYS A 75 38.53 -13.16 -26.96
N GLU A 76 38.45 -11.91 -26.48
CA GLU A 76 37.77 -11.57 -25.23
C GLU A 76 36.28 -11.91 -25.29
N GLY A 77 35.63 -11.69 -26.43
CA GLY A 77 34.25 -12.12 -26.68
C GLY A 77 34.06 -13.64 -26.57
N LEU A 78 34.95 -14.43 -27.15
CA LEU A 78 34.90 -15.89 -27.06
C LEU A 78 35.08 -16.36 -25.62
N LEU A 79 36.06 -15.81 -24.89
CA LEU A 79 36.30 -16.13 -23.49
C LEU A 79 35.13 -15.74 -22.61
N ALA A 80 34.53 -14.57 -22.85
CA ALA A 80 33.35 -14.13 -22.14
C ALA A 80 32.19 -15.11 -22.34
N ILE A 81 31.94 -15.57 -23.58
CA ILE A 81 30.90 -16.56 -23.86
C ILE A 81 31.20 -17.85 -23.08
N TYR A 82 32.42 -18.40 -23.19
CA TYR A 82 32.80 -19.61 -22.48
C TYR A 82 32.62 -19.48 -20.96
N LEU A 83 33.10 -18.40 -20.36
CA LEU A 83 33.08 -18.23 -18.91
C LEU A 83 31.68 -17.91 -18.36
N SER A 84 30.87 -17.14 -19.10
CA SER A 84 29.53 -16.74 -18.65
C SER A 84 28.46 -17.81 -18.90
N THR A 85 28.75 -18.78 -19.76
CA THR A 85 27.77 -19.81 -20.16
C THR A 85 28.16 -21.24 -19.76
N GLY A 86 29.02 -21.38 -18.74
CA GLY A 86 29.34 -22.68 -18.15
C GLY A 86 30.29 -23.54 -18.99
N GLY A 87 31.26 -22.93 -19.68
CA GLY A 87 32.16 -23.58 -20.65
C GLY A 87 32.86 -24.87 -20.19
N ALA A 88 33.12 -24.99 -18.89
CA ALA A 88 33.71 -26.20 -18.31
C ALA A 88 32.79 -27.43 -18.41
N ASP A 89 31.49 -27.20 -18.46
CA ASP A 89 30.41 -28.20 -18.47
C ASP A 89 29.82 -28.42 -19.87
N TRP A 90 30.27 -27.68 -20.89
CA TRP A 90 29.82 -27.89 -22.26
C TRP A 90 30.18 -29.30 -22.76
N ASP A 91 29.29 -29.89 -23.56
CA ASP A 91 29.45 -31.23 -24.12
C ASP A 91 30.67 -31.32 -25.04
N VAL A 92 30.81 -30.34 -25.93
CA VAL A 92 31.91 -30.16 -26.87
C VAL A 92 32.67 -28.89 -26.52
N ARG A 93 33.85 -29.08 -25.91
CA ARG A 93 34.78 -28.00 -25.53
C ARG A 93 36.22 -28.25 -25.99
N THR A 94 36.40 -29.04 -27.05
CA THR A 94 37.73 -29.37 -27.58
C THR A 94 38.52 -28.09 -27.88
N ASN A 95 39.77 -28.05 -27.41
CA ASN A 95 40.74 -26.96 -27.57
C ASN A 95 40.42 -25.62 -26.85
N TRP A 96 39.24 -25.46 -26.27
CA TRP A 96 38.95 -24.30 -25.43
C TRP A 96 39.93 -24.23 -24.24
N LEU A 97 40.55 -23.06 -24.04
CA LEU A 97 41.52 -22.77 -22.97
C LEU A 97 42.77 -23.66 -22.90
N ARG A 98 43.05 -24.52 -23.89
CA ARG A 98 44.28 -25.33 -23.90
C ARG A 98 45.46 -24.48 -24.36
N GLN A 99 46.55 -24.44 -23.59
CA GLN A 99 47.74 -23.62 -23.87
C GLN A 99 48.26 -23.73 -25.32
N ALA A 100 48.25 -24.93 -25.91
CA ALA A 100 48.71 -25.17 -27.28
C ALA A 100 47.81 -24.57 -28.38
N SER A 101 46.54 -24.27 -28.08
CA SER A 101 45.57 -23.68 -29.00
C SER A 101 45.11 -22.28 -28.57
N VAL A 102 45.70 -21.71 -27.50
CA VAL A 102 45.42 -20.31 -27.11
C VAL A 102 45.84 -19.36 -28.22
N ALA A 103 46.96 -19.63 -28.90
CA ALA A 103 47.47 -18.77 -29.98
C ALA A 103 46.52 -18.64 -31.20
N SER A 104 45.56 -19.57 -31.35
CA SER A 104 44.58 -19.58 -32.44
C SER A 104 43.20 -20.06 -31.94
N PRO A 105 42.33 -19.15 -31.46
CA PRO A 105 40.94 -19.47 -31.10
C PRO A 105 40.12 -20.08 -32.25
N CYS A 106 40.61 -19.99 -33.48
CA CYS A 106 40.02 -20.59 -34.68
C CYS A 106 40.03 -22.12 -34.67
N ASP A 107 40.87 -22.74 -33.82
CA ASP A 107 40.92 -24.20 -33.63
C ASP A 107 40.00 -24.69 -32.50
N TRP A 108 39.29 -23.78 -31.84
CA TRP A 108 38.34 -24.12 -30.78
C TRP A 108 37.08 -24.72 -31.40
N ALA A 109 36.57 -25.78 -30.78
CA ALA A 109 35.36 -26.42 -31.26
C ALA A 109 34.20 -25.41 -31.33
N GLY A 110 33.53 -25.36 -32.48
CA GLY A 110 32.45 -24.41 -32.74
C GLY A 110 32.90 -23.04 -33.25
N VAL A 111 34.20 -22.73 -33.30
CA VAL A 111 34.70 -21.46 -33.84
C VAL A 111 35.24 -21.65 -35.26
N ARG A 112 34.88 -20.73 -36.17
CA ARG A 112 35.50 -20.62 -37.51
C ARG A 112 35.97 -19.19 -37.74
N CYS A 113 37.15 -19.08 -38.33
CA CYS A 113 37.71 -17.79 -38.71
C CYS A 113 37.97 -17.72 -40.21
N ALA A 114 37.87 -16.52 -40.78
CA ALA A 114 38.32 -16.20 -42.12
C ALA A 114 38.90 -14.79 -42.15
N GLY A 115 39.99 -14.58 -42.91
CA GLY A 115 40.62 -13.26 -43.03
C GLY A 115 41.13 -12.68 -41.70
N GLY A 116 41.44 -13.53 -40.71
CA GLY A 116 41.87 -13.09 -39.38
C GLY A 116 40.73 -12.64 -38.46
N HIS A 117 39.48 -12.97 -38.77
CA HIS A 117 38.32 -12.65 -37.94
C HIS A 117 37.46 -13.88 -37.68
N VAL A 118 36.77 -13.93 -36.54
CA VAL A 118 35.73 -14.91 -36.24
C VAL A 118 34.53 -14.66 -37.15
N THR A 119 34.17 -15.66 -37.94
CA THR A 119 33.07 -15.58 -38.90
C THR A 119 31.92 -16.51 -38.59
N GLN A 120 32.12 -17.55 -37.77
CA GLN A 120 31.06 -18.46 -37.35
C GLN A 120 31.24 -18.92 -35.90
N LEU A 121 30.13 -18.91 -35.16
CA LEU A 121 29.96 -19.53 -33.85
C LEU A 121 28.89 -20.62 -33.96
N LEU A 122 29.32 -21.87 -33.88
CA LEU A 122 28.53 -23.09 -34.07
C LEU A 122 28.44 -23.82 -32.71
N LEU A 123 27.61 -23.30 -31.80
CA LEU A 123 27.50 -23.73 -30.40
C LEU A 123 26.10 -24.27 -30.05
N ALA A 124 25.30 -24.63 -31.05
CA ALA A 124 23.98 -25.19 -30.84
C ALA A 124 24.07 -26.60 -30.24
N GLY A 125 23.19 -26.96 -29.30
CA GLY A 125 23.15 -28.30 -28.72
C GLY A 125 24.38 -28.64 -27.89
N ASN A 126 24.93 -27.69 -27.11
CA ASN A 126 26.22 -27.85 -26.45
C ASN A 126 26.16 -27.64 -24.92
N GLY A 127 24.96 -27.62 -24.34
CA GLY A 127 24.75 -27.49 -22.90
C GLY A 127 25.12 -26.11 -22.32
N LEU A 128 25.13 -25.05 -23.14
CA LEU A 128 25.40 -23.69 -22.67
C LEU A 128 24.31 -23.27 -21.68
N HIS A 129 24.69 -22.80 -20.49
CA HIS A 129 23.74 -22.36 -19.47
C HIS A 129 24.20 -21.08 -18.79
N GLY A 130 23.28 -20.22 -18.36
CA GLY A 130 23.61 -18.90 -17.82
C GLY A 130 23.34 -17.78 -18.83
N ARG A 131 23.93 -16.60 -18.61
CA ARG A 131 23.58 -15.38 -19.37
C ARG A 131 24.51 -15.17 -20.55
N LEU A 132 23.96 -14.68 -21.66
CA LEU A 132 24.76 -14.20 -22.78
C LEU A 132 25.52 -12.92 -22.36
N PRO A 133 26.84 -12.83 -22.55
CA PRO A 133 27.61 -11.69 -22.08
C PRO A 133 27.50 -10.50 -23.06
N ARG A 134 27.67 -9.27 -22.57
CA ARG A 134 27.71 -8.05 -23.41
C ARG A 134 28.72 -8.14 -24.55
N LEU A 135 29.84 -8.85 -24.33
CA LEU A 135 30.88 -9.02 -25.34
C LEU A 135 30.47 -9.92 -26.51
N VAL A 136 29.23 -10.43 -26.57
CA VAL A 136 28.70 -11.11 -27.76
C VAL A 136 28.72 -10.21 -29.00
N GLY A 137 28.61 -8.89 -28.85
CA GLY A 137 28.71 -7.92 -29.95
C GLY A 137 30.13 -7.74 -30.54
N SER A 138 31.13 -8.46 -30.03
CA SER A 138 32.53 -8.23 -30.39
C SER A 138 32.96 -8.78 -31.75
N PHE A 139 32.05 -9.38 -32.53
CA PHE A 139 32.35 -10.11 -33.76
C PHE A 139 31.77 -9.42 -35.01
N PRO A 140 32.40 -8.33 -35.50
CA PRO A 140 31.82 -7.51 -36.57
C PRO A 140 31.68 -8.26 -37.92
N PHE A 141 32.42 -9.35 -38.13
CA PHE A 141 32.38 -10.16 -39.35
C PHE A 141 31.65 -11.49 -39.17
N LEU A 142 30.89 -11.65 -38.08
CA LEU A 142 30.16 -12.87 -37.81
C LEU A 142 29.03 -13.06 -38.82
N THR A 143 29.03 -14.19 -39.53
CA THR A 143 28.00 -14.56 -40.50
C THR A 143 27.04 -15.61 -39.95
N HIS A 144 27.50 -16.45 -39.01
CA HIS A 144 26.70 -17.53 -38.42
C HIS A 144 26.76 -17.47 -36.89
N LEU A 145 25.60 -17.37 -36.24
CA LEU A 145 25.43 -17.39 -34.80
C LEU A 145 24.45 -18.50 -34.40
N LEU A 146 24.97 -19.71 -34.15
CA LEU A 146 24.14 -20.86 -33.79
C LEU A 146 24.26 -21.14 -32.29
N LEU A 147 23.23 -20.76 -31.54
CA LEU A 147 23.10 -20.91 -30.09
C LEU A 147 21.84 -21.71 -29.68
N ALA A 148 21.09 -22.25 -30.64
CA ALA A 148 19.84 -22.94 -30.37
C ALA A 148 20.06 -24.24 -29.60
N ASN A 149 19.00 -24.77 -28.98
CA ASN A 149 19.06 -26.02 -28.20
C ASN A 149 20.12 -25.92 -27.08
N ASN A 150 19.97 -24.94 -26.20
CA ASN A 150 20.83 -24.76 -25.03
C ASN A 150 19.96 -24.35 -23.82
N GLN A 151 20.58 -24.07 -22.69
CA GLN A 151 19.93 -23.62 -21.45
C GLN A 151 20.31 -22.16 -21.12
N LEU A 152 20.58 -21.35 -22.16
CA LEU A 152 20.86 -19.93 -21.98
C LEU A 152 19.64 -19.25 -21.38
N ALA A 153 19.84 -18.47 -20.33
CA ALA A 153 18.79 -17.87 -19.54
C ALA A 153 19.07 -16.41 -19.23
N GLY A 154 18.01 -15.63 -19.03
CA GLY A 154 18.12 -14.23 -18.64
C GLY A 154 18.02 -13.26 -19.81
N PRO A 155 18.27 -11.96 -19.53
CA PRO A 155 18.08 -10.92 -20.52
C PRO A 155 19.20 -10.94 -21.56
N VAL A 156 18.83 -10.79 -22.83
CA VAL A 156 19.79 -10.65 -23.92
C VAL A 156 20.41 -9.25 -23.90
N PRO A 157 21.74 -9.12 -23.91
CA PRO A 157 22.43 -7.83 -23.89
C PRO A 157 22.16 -7.03 -25.19
N PRO A 158 21.98 -5.70 -25.12
CA PRO A 158 21.78 -4.85 -26.30
C PRO A 158 22.88 -4.93 -27.35
N GLU A 159 24.11 -5.25 -26.94
CA GLU A 159 25.27 -5.41 -27.82
C GLU A 159 25.10 -6.53 -28.86
N ILE A 160 24.13 -7.44 -28.71
CA ILE A 160 23.77 -8.40 -29.78
C ILE A 160 23.29 -7.69 -31.06
N CYS A 161 22.77 -6.47 -30.93
CA CYS A 161 22.32 -5.65 -32.06
C CYS A 161 23.46 -5.28 -33.01
N ASP A 162 24.71 -5.25 -32.54
CA ASP A 162 25.89 -4.91 -33.34
C ASP A 162 26.18 -5.98 -34.42
N LEU A 163 25.57 -7.16 -34.30
CA LEU A 163 25.75 -8.29 -35.21
C LEU A 163 24.70 -8.35 -36.33
N VAL A 164 23.65 -7.53 -36.25
CA VAL A 164 22.44 -7.73 -37.07
C VAL A 164 22.70 -7.53 -38.57
N ASP A 165 23.65 -6.67 -38.93
CA ASP A 165 23.96 -6.37 -40.33
C ASP A 165 24.97 -7.37 -40.95
N SER A 166 25.73 -8.09 -40.12
CA SER A 166 26.74 -9.07 -40.58
C SER A 166 26.25 -10.52 -40.53
N VAL A 167 25.41 -10.86 -39.55
CA VAL A 167 24.90 -12.22 -39.37
C VAL A 167 23.85 -12.54 -40.42
N GLN A 168 24.12 -13.61 -41.18
CA GLN A 168 23.24 -14.11 -42.23
C GLN A 168 22.39 -15.28 -41.74
N VAL A 169 22.90 -16.05 -40.78
CA VAL A 169 22.21 -17.20 -40.19
C VAL A 169 22.33 -17.13 -38.67
N ALA A 170 21.20 -16.99 -37.98
CA ALA A 170 21.13 -17.10 -36.53
C ALA A 170 20.11 -18.15 -36.11
N THR A 171 20.48 -18.95 -35.10
CA THR A 171 19.54 -19.84 -34.41
C THR A 171 19.68 -19.61 -32.92
N LEU A 172 18.64 -19.09 -32.28
CA LEU A 172 18.56 -18.71 -30.86
C LEU A 172 17.47 -19.49 -30.11
N GLY A 173 16.65 -20.25 -30.85
CA GLY A 173 15.50 -20.97 -30.31
C GLY A 173 15.84 -22.03 -29.26
N TYR A 174 14.84 -22.45 -28.52
CA TYR A 174 14.95 -23.51 -27.51
C TYR A 174 15.97 -23.20 -26.42
N ASN A 175 15.81 -22.02 -25.84
CA ASN A 175 16.54 -21.52 -24.68
C ASN A 175 15.53 -20.91 -23.67
N GLN A 176 16.01 -20.10 -22.72
CA GLN A 176 15.25 -19.39 -21.70
C GLN A 176 15.57 -17.88 -21.72
N ILE A 177 16.00 -17.36 -22.88
CA ILE A 177 16.39 -15.96 -23.04
C ILE A 177 15.18 -15.05 -23.26
N TYR A 178 15.27 -13.80 -22.84
CA TYR A 178 14.24 -12.79 -23.06
C TYR A 178 14.85 -11.41 -23.36
N ALA A 179 14.04 -10.51 -23.89
CA ALA A 179 14.41 -9.12 -24.15
C ALA A 179 13.76 -8.18 -23.12
N ASP A 180 14.57 -7.29 -22.55
CA ASP A 180 14.15 -6.25 -21.58
C ASP A 180 13.84 -4.89 -22.23
N SER A 181 14.07 -4.76 -23.54
CA SER A 181 13.77 -3.54 -24.28
C SER A 181 13.21 -3.84 -25.66
N GLU A 182 12.46 -2.88 -26.19
CA GLU A 182 11.93 -2.94 -27.55
C GLU A 182 13.06 -2.98 -28.59
N GLN A 183 14.16 -2.26 -28.35
CA GLN A 183 15.34 -2.29 -29.21
C GLN A 183 15.88 -3.73 -29.36
N VAL A 184 16.11 -4.43 -28.25
CA VAL A 184 16.62 -5.80 -28.27
C VAL A 184 15.60 -6.74 -28.92
N THR A 185 14.32 -6.53 -28.64
CA THR A 185 13.23 -7.30 -29.26
C THR A 185 13.27 -7.20 -30.79
N GLN A 186 13.47 -5.99 -31.33
CA GLN A 186 13.56 -5.75 -32.77
C GLN A 186 14.83 -6.36 -33.38
N CYS A 187 15.98 -6.20 -32.72
CA CYS A 187 17.24 -6.79 -33.19
C CYS A 187 17.14 -8.32 -33.26
N LEU A 188 16.61 -8.95 -32.21
CA LEU A 188 16.43 -10.39 -32.18
C LEU A 188 15.49 -10.89 -33.27
N ARG A 189 14.41 -10.14 -33.60
CA ARG A 189 13.54 -10.47 -34.73
C ARG A 189 14.25 -10.35 -36.09
N ARG A 190 15.22 -9.45 -36.23
CA ARG A 190 16.04 -9.38 -37.45
C ARG A 190 17.01 -10.57 -37.56
N LEU A 191 17.59 -11.00 -36.44
CA LEU A 191 18.47 -12.18 -36.40
C LEU A 191 17.69 -13.48 -36.61
N GLN A 192 16.59 -13.66 -35.89
CA GLN A 192 15.67 -14.78 -36.02
C GLN A 192 14.23 -14.30 -35.76
N PRO A 193 13.37 -14.18 -36.79
CA PRO A 193 12.02 -13.60 -36.67
C PRO A 193 11.12 -14.21 -35.59
N ASP A 194 11.24 -15.51 -35.36
CA ASP A 194 10.41 -16.31 -34.46
C ASP A 194 11.12 -16.67 -33.14
N TRP A 195 12.24 -16.02 -32.80
CA TRP A 195 13.06 -16.40 -31.64
C TRP A 195 12.25 -16.57 -30.34
N VAL A 196 11.24 -15.72 -30.12
CA VAL A 196 10.43 -15.65 -28.89
C VAL A 196 9.47 -16.83 -28.74
N THR A 197 9.06 -17.46 -29.84
CA THR A 197 8.06 -18.55 -29.83
C THR A 197 8.66 -19.88 -29.40
N THR A 198 9.96 -19.92 -29.07
CA THR A 198 10.69 -21.12 -28.63
C THR A 198 11.48 -20.89 -27.35
N GLN A 199 11.20 -19.79 -26.61
CA GLN A 199 11.85 -19.49 -25.34
C GLN A 199 11.00 -19.93 -24.15
N THR A 200 11.55 -20.76 -23.27
CA THR A 200 10.91 -21.12 -21.99
C THR A 200 11.10 -19.97 -20.99
N MET A 201 10.31 -18.91 -21.16
CA MET A 201 10.35 -17.70 -20.32
C MET A 201 9.48 -17.85 -19.07
N ALA A 202 9.67 -16.99 -18.08
CA ALA A 202 8.73 -16.86 -16.97
C ALA A 202 7.45 -16.16 -17.46
N PRO A 203 6.26 -16.50 -16.92
CA PRO A 203 5.03 -15.77 -17.24
C PRO A 203 5.15 -14.30 -16.77
N ARG A 204 4.49 -13.39 -17.47
CA ARG A 204 4.54 -11.96 -17.12
C ARG A 204 3.31 -11.56 -16.31
N ALA A 205 3.38 -10.41 -15.63
CA ALA A 205 2.24 -9.80 -14.94
C ALA A 205 1.48 -10.73 -13.96
N VAL A 206 2.21 -11.61 -13.24
CA VAL A 206 1.61 -12.46 -12.19
C VAL A 206 1.03 -11.58 -11.09
N ARG A 207 -0.28 -11.67 -10.90
CA ARG A 207 -1.04 -10.89 -9.91
C ARG A 207 -2.12 -11.73 -9.24
N VAL A 208 -2.54 -11.29 -8.08
CA VAL A 208 -3.70 -11.84 -7.37
C VAL A 208 -4.95 -11.07 -7.81
N THR A 209 -5.97 -11.76 -8.31
CA THR A 209 -7.21 -11.18 -8.81
C THR A 209 -8.37 -11.30 -7.84
N THR A 210 -8.35 -12.31 -6.95
CA THR A 210 -9.38 -12.50 -5.93
C THR A 210 -8.74 -13.02 -4.66
N ILE A 211 -9.18 -12.46 -3.53
CA ILE A 211 -8.70 -12.82 -2.20
C ILE A 211 -9.89 -13.33 -1.39
N ALA A 212 -9.80 -14.57 -0.90
CA ALA A 212 -10.74 -15.13 0.06
C ALA A 212 -10.00 -15.51 1.36
N THR A 213 -10.70 -16.20 2.25
CA THR A 213 -10.20 -16.62 3.56
C THR A 213 -9.11 -17.68 3.46
N ASP A 214 -9.24 -18.61 2.52
CA ASP A 214 -8.37 -19.77 2.36
C ASP A 214 -7.90 -19.97 0.91
N THR A 215 -8.27 -19.05 0.01
CA THR A 215 -7.92 -19.13 -1.42
C THR A 215 -7.44 -17.78 -1.97
N LEU A 216 -6.52 -17.85 -2.93
CA LEU A 216 -6.06 -16.73 -3.75
C LEU A 216 -6.18 -17.13 -5.23
N ALA A 217 -6.97 -16.36 -6.00
CA ALA A 217 -7.01 -16.51 -7.44
C ALA A 217 -5.86 -15.71 -8.07
N LEU A 218 -5.06 -16.38 -8.89
CA LEU A 218 -3.91 -15.82 -9.59
C LEU A 218 -4.25 -15.63 -11.07
N ALA A 219 -3.69 -14.59 -11.68
CA ALA A 219 -3.70 -14.40 -13.13
C ALA A 219 -2.34 -13.91 -13.64
N TRP A 220 -2.00 -14.23 -14.88
CA TRP A 220 -0.77 -13.81 -15.54
C TRP A 220 -0.93 -13.79 -17.06
N GLU A 221 0.07 -13.26 -17.75
CA GLU A 221 0.21 -13.33 -19.20
C GLU A 221 1.00 -14.60 -19.57
N PRO A 222 0.38 -15.54 -20.32
CA PRO A 222 1.08 -16.73 -20.79
C PRO A 222 2.26 -16.39 -21.69
N ILE A 223 3.22 -17.31 -21.78
CA ILE A 223 4.39 -17.11 -22.64
C ILE A 223 4.03 -17.37 -24.10
N PRO A 224 4.71 -16.73 -25.06
CA PRO A 224 4.50 -17.00 -26.47
C PRO A 224 4.82 -18.45 -26.90
N TYR A 225 5.73 -19.14 -26.19
CA TYR A 225 6.14 -20.50 -26.53
C TYR A 225 5.17 -21.57 -26.01
N SER A 226 4.30 -22.03 -26.89
CA SER A 226 3.29 -23.06 -26.61
C SER A 226 3.31 -24.28 -27.53
N GLY A 227 4.21 -24.31 -28.53
CA GLY A 227 4.26 -25.38 -29.53
C GLY A 227 4.58 -26.77 -28.95
N ASP A 228 5.46 -26.83 -27.95
CA ASP A 228 5.81 -28.05 -27.23
C ASP A 228 5.11 -28.09 -25.86
N ALA A 229 4.98 -29.29 -25.29
CA ALA A 229 4.37 -29.54 -23.98
C ALA A 229 5.02 -28.71 -22.85
N GLY A 230 4.39 -28.69 -21.68
CA GLY A 230 4.88 -27.95 -20.52
C GLY A 230 3.75 -27.37 -19.69
N TYR A 231 4.10 -26.70 -18.60
CA TYR A 231 3.13 -26.12 -17.68
C TYR A 231 3.75 -24.97 -16.88
N TYR A 232 2.91 -24.26 -16.14
CA TYR A 232 3.35 -23.36 -15.07
C TYR A 232 3.37 -24.09 -13.73
N GLU A 233 4.43 -23.93 -12.96
CA GLU A 233 4.53 -24.40 -11.57
C GLU A 233 4.27 -23.22 -10.63
N ILE A 234 3.32 -23.39 -9.72
CA ILE A 234 2.94 -22.39 -8.72
C ILE A 234 3.51 -22.83 -7.38
N SER A 235 4.29 -21.96 -6.75
CA SER A 235 4.81 -22.16 -5.41
C SER A 235 4.50 -20.97 -4.51
N TYR A 236 4.39 -21.21 -3.21
CA TYR A 236 4.10 -20.20 -2.21
C TYR A 236 4.87 -20.44 -0.91
N TYR A 237 4.99 -19.41 -0.08
CA TYR A 237 5.32 -19.59 1.33
C TYR A 237 4.66 -18.51 2.20
N PRO A 238 4.28 -18.84 3.44
CA PRO A 238 3.74 -17.88 4.39
C PRO A 238 4.85 -16.97 4.92
N VAL A 239 4.64 -15.66 4.89
CA VAL A 239 5.52 -14.68 5.53
C VAL A 239 5.23 -14.68 7.03
N ILE A 240 6.06 -15.37 7.80
CA ILE A 240 5.97 -15.39 9.26
C ILE A 240 6.89 -14.29 9.80
N THR A 241 6.42 -13.54 10.79
CA THR A 241 7.13 -12.40 11.41
C THR A 241 8.40 -12.79 12.18
N SER A 242 8.70 -14.09 12.32
CA SER A 242 9.79 -14.62 13.15
C SER A 242 11.16 -14.65 12.48
N GLY A 243 11.31 -14.13 11.26
CA GLY A 243 12.62 -14.01 10.59
C GLY A 243 13.27 -15.34 10.18
N VAL A 244 12.55 -16.47 10.29
CA VAL A 244 13.03 -17.77 9.81
C VAL A 244 12.82 -17.84 8.31
N ALA A 245 13.89 -18.15 7.57
CA ALA A 245 13.81 -18.40 6.14
C ALA A 245 12.94 -19.65 5.88
N VAL A 246 11.69 -19.44 5.47
CA VAL A 246 10.79 -20.52 5.06
C VAL A 246 11.06 -20.82 3.58
N SER A 247 11.22 -22.09 3.22
CA SER A 247 11.35 -22.53 1.83
C SER A 247 9.99 -22.52 1.13
N TYR A 248 9.97 -22.18 -0.16
CA TYR A 248 8.76 -22.26 -0.98
C TYR A 248 8.25 -23.70 -1.08
N THR A 249 6.93 -23.87 -0.90
CA THR A 249 6.21 -25.11 -1.14
C THR A 249 5.58 -25.05 -2.52
N VAL A 250 5.75 -26.10 -3.33
CA VAL A 250 5.04 -26.25 -4.61
C VAL A 250 3.59 -26.60 -4.29
N HIS A 251 2.65 -25.77 -4.71
CA HIS A 251 1.23 -26.06 -4.56
C HIS A 251 0.73 -26.97 -5.68
N GLY A 252 1.12 -26.68 -6.92
CA GLY A 252 0.74 -27.48 -8.06
C GLY A 252 1.19 -26.90 -9.38
N ILE A 253 0.66 -27.48 -10.46
CA ILE A 253 1.00 -27.14 -11.83
C ILE A 253 -0.27 -26.87 -12.64
N THR A 254 -0.18 -26.08 -13.70
CA THR A 254 -1.28 -25.94 -14.67
C THR A 254 -1.34 -27.13 -15.62
N ALA A 255 -2.45 -27.26 -16.35
CA ALA A 255 -2.60 -28.29 -17.37
C ALA A 255 -1.60 -28.12 -18.52
N ASP A 256 -1.36 -26.87 -18.93
CA ASP A 256 -0.47 -26.52 -20.03
C ASP A 256 0.12 -25.11 -19.90
N LYS A 257 0.83 -24.65 -20.93
CA LYS A 257 1.39 -23.29 -21.07
C LYS A 257 0.39 -22.26 -21.62
N HIS A 258 -0.85 -22.62 -21.91
CA HIS A 258 -1.92 -21.68 -22.30
C HIS A 258 -2.70 -21.15 -21.09
N ALA A 259 -2.64 -21.84 -19.96
CA ALA A 259 -3.26 -21.40 -18.72
C ALA A 259 -2.79 -19.98 -18.33
N ALA A 260 -3.76 -19.10 -18.09
CA ALA A 260 -3.54 -17.71 -17.70
C ALA A 260 -3.97 -17.41 -16.25
N ALA A 261 -4.44 -18.43 -15.53
CA ALA A 261 -4.96 -18.31 -14.18
C ALA A 261 -4.79 -19.61 -13.39
N TYR A 262 -4.79 -19.48 -12.06
CA TYR A 262 -4.70 -20.61 -11.13
C TYR A 262 -5.27 -20.26 -9.76
N THR A 263 -5.94 -21.21 -9.12
CA THR A 263 -6.44 -21.05 -7.75
C THR A 263 -5.46 -21.70 -6.79
N LEU A 264 -4.90 -20.88 -5.89
CA LEU A 264 -4.08 -21.34 -4.77
C LEU A 264 -5.01 -21.51 -3.56
N ASP A 265 -5.18 -22.74 -3.07
CA ASP A 265 -6.13 -23.08 -1.99
C ASP A 265 -5.42 -23.64 -0.74
N GLY A 266 -6.20 -24.00 0.29
CA GLY A 266 -5.68 -24.54 1.54
C GLY A 266 -4.84 -23.55 2.36
N LEU A 267 -5.10 -22.25 2.18
CA LEU A 267 -4.36 -21.18 2.86
C LEU A 267 -4.96 -20.86 4.22
N ILE A 268 -4.13 -20.26 5.09
CA ILE A 268 -4.53 -19.86 6.44
C ILE A 268 -5.17 -18.46 6.36
N PRO A 269 -6.35 -18.24 6.97
CA PRO A 269 -6.96 -16.91 7.04
C PRO A 269 -6.08 -15.84 7.69
N GLY A 270 -6.04 -14.65 7.10
CA GLY A 270 -5.25 -13.51 7.58
C GLY A 270 -3.73 -13.62 7.38
N GLN A 271 -3.24 -14.66 6.71
CA GLN A 271 -1.81 -14.91 6.53
C GLN A 271 -1.30 -14.24 5.23
N ASN A 272 -0.15 -13.56 5.33
CA ASN A 272 0.55 -13.03 4.17
C ASN A 272 1.35 -14.13 3.46
N TYR A 273 1.27 -14.19 2.14
CA TYR A 273 1.96 -15.15 1.30
C TYR A 273 2.80 -14.45 0.23
N ARG A 274 4.00 -15.01 -0.01
CA ARG A 274 4.79 -14.75 -1.21
C ARG A 274 4.54 -15.88 -2.19
N ILE A 275 4.23 -15.52 -3.42
CA ILE A 275 3.88 -16.43 -4.50
C ILE A 275 4.93 -16.29 -5.59
N ARG A 276 5.28 -17.40 -6.23
CA ARG A 276 6.13 -17.38 -7.43
C ARG A 276 5.60 -18.38 -8.45
N VAL A 277 5.73 -18.02 -9.72
CA VAL A 277 5.34 -18.85 -10.86
C VAL A 277 6.52 -18.95 -11.82
N ARG A 278 6.79 -20.16 -12.32
CA ARG A 278 7.76 -20.42 -13.38
C ARG A 278 7.19 -21.37 -14.42
N THR A 279 7.77 -21.36 -15.62
CA THR A 279 7.40 -22.26 -16.71
C THR A 279 8.35 -23.46 -16.75
N TYR A 280 7.78 -24.62 -17.03
CA TYR A 280 8.50 -25.84 -17.39
C TYR A 280 8.20 -26.22 -18.84
N THR A 281 9.23 -26.57 -19.60
CA THR A 281 9.11 -27.25 -20.88
C THR A 281 9.95 -28.53 -20.80
N PRO A 282 9.36 -29.73 -20.91
CA PRO A 282 10.09 -30.99 -20.86
C PRO A 282 11.00 -31.15 -22.08
N ALA A 283 11.98 -32.03 -21.97
CA ALA A 283 12.81 -32.44 -23.09
C ALA A 283 11.96 -32.96 -24.28
N HIS A 284 12.38 -32.60 -25.49
CA HIS A 284 11.75 -32.97 -26.77
C HIS A 284 12.79 -32.97 -27.89
N VAL A 285 12.37 -33.30 -29.12
CA VAL A 285 13.29 -33.54 -30.26
C VAL A 285 14.19 -32.35 -30.62
N ALA A 286 13.79 -31.12 -30.30
CA ALA A 286 14.58 -29.93 -30.57
C ALA A 286 15.36 -29.41 -29.35
N GLN A 287 15.09 -29.96 -28.16
CA GLN A 287 15.74 -29.63 -26.91
C GLN A 287 15.77 -30.83 -25.97
N GLU A 288 16.90 -31.52 -25.90
CA GLU A 288 17.03 -32.80 -25.19
C GLU A 288 17.06 -32.66 -23.67
N ASN A 289 17.14 -31.43 -23.14
CA ASN A 289 17.10 -31.15 -21.71
C ASN A 289 15.81 -30.45 -21.30
N ASP A 290 15.29 -30.82 -20.13
CA ASP A 290 14.26 -30.07 -19.44
C ASP A 290 14.64 -28.61 -19.23
N GLN A 291 13.71 -27.71 -19.58
CA GLN A 291 13.88 -26.27 -19.44
C GLN A 291 13.00 -25.75 -18.31
N TRP A 292 13.61 -24.95 -17.43
CA TRP A 292 12.93 -24.26 -16.34
C TRP A 292 13.22 -22.78 -16.46
N SER A 293 12.17 -21.96 -16.58
CA SER A 293 12.37 -20.52 -16.55
C SER A 293 12.81 -20.03 -15.16
N GLY A 294 13.24 -18.77 -15.11
CA GLY A 294 13.22 -18.01 -13.85
C GLY A 294 11.80 -17.88 -13.27
N TYR A 295 11.70 -17.22 -12.12
CA TYR A 295 10.41 -16.99 -11.44
C TYR A 295 9.90 -15.57 -11.66
N THR A 296 8.58 -15.44 -11.77
CA THR A 296 7.85 -14.18 -11.58
C THR A 296 7.13 -14.23 -10.24
N TYR A 297 7.21 -13.14 -9.48
CA TYR A 297 6.76 -13.09 -8.08
C TYR A 297 5.48 -12.28 -7.90
N SER A 298 4.70 -12.63 -6.89
CA SER A 298 3.56 -11.88 -6.40
C SER A 298 3.44 -12.02 -4.88
N ALA A 299 2.56 -11.26 -4.25
CA ALA A 299 2.28 -11.36 -2.83
C ALA A 299 0.84 -10.94 -2.52
N ALA A 300 0.23 -11.58 -1.54
CA ALA A 300 -1.07 -11.17 -1.01
C ALA A 300 -1.27 -11.71 0.41
N THR A 301 -2.15 -11.05 1.16
CA THR A 301 -2.66 -11.55 2.43
C THR A 301 -4.03 -12.17 2.17
N THR A 302 -4.32 -13.34 2.73
CA THR A 302 -5.68 -13.91 2.72
C THR A 302 -6.60 -13.10 3.62
N ARG A 303 -7.91 -13.15 3.36
CA ARG A 303 -8.90 -12.52 4.26
C ARG A 303 -8.94 -13.28 5.59
N MET A 304 -9.25 -12.58 6.68
CA MET A 304 -9.59 -13.16 7.97
C MET A 304 -10.99 -13.77 7.93
N ASN A 305 -11.26 -14.67 8.88
CA ASN A 305 -12.61 -15.21 9.06
C ASN A 305 -13.60 -14.09 9.45
N GLY A 306 -14.82 -14.18 8.94
CA GLY A 306 -15.88 -13.20 9.15
C GLY A 306 -16.02 -12.22 7.98
N ASP A 307 -17.08 -11.43 8.04
CA ASP A 307 -17.33 -10.36 7.07
C ASP A 307 -16.30 -9.24 7.23
N PRO A 308 -15.98 -8.49 6.16
CA PRO A 308 -15.01 -7.40 6.23
C PRO A 308 -15.45 -6.28 7.20
N VAL A 309 -14.51 -5.39 7.51
CA VAL A 309 -14.83 -4.07 8.06
C VAL A 309 -15.37 -3.22 6.91
N LEU A 310 -16.61 -2.76 7.06
CA LEU A 310 -17.26 -1.84 6.12
C LEU A 310 -16.97 -0.40 6.55
N VAL A 311 -16.37 0.38 5.66
CA VAL A 311 -16.12 1.80 5.87
C VAL A 311 -17.02 2.59 4.92
N LEU A 312 -17.91 3.39 5.49
CA LEU A 312 -18.82 4.26 4.76
C LEU A 312 -18.24 5.67 4.80
N ILE A 313 -17.91 6.25 3.64
CA ILE A 313 -17.41 7.62 3.56
C ILE A 313 -18.47 8.47 2.88
N TYR A 314 -18.97 9.48 3.57
CA TYR A 314 -19.89 10.47 3.01
C TYR A 314 -19.10 11.76 2.77
N PHE A 315 -18.94 12.16 1.52
CA PHE A 315 -18.13 13.33 1.14
C PHE A 315 -18.90 14.28 0.22
N PRO A 316 -19.76 15.15 0.80
CA PRO A 316 -20.37 16.31 0.14
C PRO A 316 -19.28 17.34 -0.18
N ALA A 317 -18.68 17.20 -1.35
CA ALA A 317 -17.51 17.95 -1.79
C ALA A 317 -17.85 18.94 -2.92
N ASP A 318 -19.12 19.25 -3.17
CA ASP A 318 -19.54 20.36 -4.03
C ASP A 318 -19.20 21.71 -3.39
N ASN A 319 -17.90 21.92 -3.21
CA ASN A 319 -17.28 23.04 -2.52
C ASN A 319 -15.79 23.11 -2.85
N ASP A 320 -15.04 23.93 -2.13
CA ASP A 320 -13.60 24.07 -2.28
C ASP A 320 -12.82 22.79 -1.92
N LEU A 321 -13.49 21.74 -1.40
CA LEU A 321 -12.90 20.43 -1.16
C LEU A 321 -12.95 19.49 -2.39
N SER A 322 -13.72 19.82 -3.43
CA SER A 322 -13.80 19.06 -4.69
C SER A 322 -12.45 18.65 -5.29
N PRO A 323 -11.43 19.54 -5.37
CA PRO A 323 -10.13 19.18 -5.92
C PRO A 323 -9.41 18.04 -5.18
N TYR A 324 -9.81 17.72 -3.94
CA TYR A 324 -9.18 16.69 -3.12
C TYR A 324 -9.76 15.29 -3.33
N ILE A 325 -10.91 15.14 -3.99
CA ILE A 325 -11.59 13.85 -4.24
C ILE A 325 -10.62 12.81 -4.80
N ALA A 326 -9.88 13.15 -5.87
CA ALA A 326 -8.95 12.22 -6.50
C ALA A 326 -7.84 11.73 -5.55
N SER A 327 -7.37 12.61 -4.66
CA SER A 327 -6.36 12.27 -3.66
C SER A 327 -6.90 11.34 -2.58
N VAL A 328 -8.15 11.55 -2.16
CA VAL A 328 -8.84 10.75 -1.14
C VAL A 328 -9.14 9.36 -1.69
N VAL A 329 -9.73 9.27 -2.89
CA VAL A 329 -9.97 8.00 -3.59
C VAL A 329 -8.66 7.21 -3.74
N ARG A 330 -7.57 7.88 -4.13
CA ARG A 330 -6.26 7.22 -4.26
C ARG A 330 -5.76 6.67 -2.92
N ARG A 331 -5.94 7.40 -1.81
CA ARG A 331 -5.56 6.92 -0.47
C ARG A 331 -6.41 5.75 -0.02
N VAL A 332 -7.71 5.75 -0.31
CA VAL A 332 -8.59 4.59 -0.03
C VAL A 332 -8.18 3.37 -0.86
N GLN A 333 -7.87 3.54 -2.14
CA GLN A 333 -7.35 2.45 -2.99
C GLN A 333 -6.05 1.87 -2.44
N LEU A 334 -5.12 2.70 -1.96
CA LEU A 334 -3.88 2.22 -1.35
C LEU A 334 -4.13 1.45 -0.05
N GLY A 335 -5.02 1.94 0.82
CA GLY A 335 -5.38 1.28 2.08
C GLY A 335 -6.04 -0.08 1.87
N THR A 336 -7.06 -0.13 1.02
CA THR A 336 -7.79 -1.38 0.71
C THR A 336 -6.93 -2.39 -0.07
N ARG A 337 -5.94 -1.95 -0.85
CA ARG A 337 -4.95 -2.85 -1.48
C ARG A 337 -4.05 -3.51 -0.45
N ALA A 338 -3.69 -2.79 0.61
CA ALA A 338 -2.86 -3.32 1.67
C ALA A 338 -3.65 -4.18 2.67
N ASN A 339 -4.97 -4.04 2.73
CA ASN A 339 -5.82 -4.79 3.64
C ASN A 339 -7.08 -5.38 2.96
N PRO A 340 -7.10 -6.69 2.68
CA PRO A 340 -8.22 -7.36 2.03
C PRO A 340 -9.45 -7.56 2.94
N ASN A 341 -9.34 -7.17 4.22
CA ASN A 341 -10.41 -7.25 5.21
C ASN A 341 -11.24 -5.96 5.28
N VAL A 342 -10.95 -4.98 4.44
CA VAL A 342 -11.67 -3.72 4.40
C VAL A 342 -12.40 -3.59 3.07
N GLN A 343 -13.67 -3.22 3.17
CA GLN A 343 -14.48 -2.77 2.05
C GLN A 343 -14.89 -1.33 2.30
N VAL A 344 -14.64 -0.44 1.33
CA VAL A 344 -15.09 0.95 1.41
C VAL A 344 -16.22 1.18 0.43
N VAL A 345 -17.25 1.88 0.90
CA VAL A 345 -18.33 2.43 0.07
C VAL A 345 -18.33 3.92 0.33
N MET A 346 -18.23 4.71 -0.72
CA MET A 346 -18.09 6.16 -0.62
C MET A 346 -19.09 6.85 -1.52
N LEU A 347 -19.87 7.78 -0.97
CA LEU A 347 -20.62 8.75 -1.75
C LEU A 347 -19.77 10.00 -1.88
N VAL A 348 -19.54 10.43 -3.11
CA VAL A 348 -18.89 11.70 -3.43
C VAL A 348 -19.86 12.53 -4.22
N ASP A 349 -19.96 13.78 -3.85
CA ASP A 349 -20.61 14.82 -4.61
C ASP A 349 -19.54 15.87 -4.93
N ALA A 350 -19.22 16.08 -6.21
CA ALA A 350 -18.17 17.00 -6.64
C ALA A 350 -18.79 18.33 -7.07
N ARG A 351 -17.99 19.24 -7.61
CA ARG A 351 -18.47 20.51 -8.16
C ARG A 351 -18.91 20.43 -9.62
N GLY A 352 -20.07 21.00 -9.93
CA GLY A 352 -20.70 21.06 -11.26
C GLY A 352 -21.84 20.05 -11.43
N ASP A 353 -22.60 20.09 -12.52
CA ASP A 353 -23.73 19.15 -12.68
C ASP A 353 -23.30 17.69 -12.97
N HIS A 354 -24.14 16.73 -12.55
CA HIS A 354 -24.11 15.29 -12.88
C HIS A 354 -22.91 14.52 -12.30
N ASN A 355 -22.59 14.76 -11.04
CA ASN A 355 -21.35 14.24 -10.46
C ASN A 355 -21.50 13.45 -9.16
N THR A 356 -22.72 13.38 -8.60
CA THR A 356 -22.97 12.59 -7.40
C THR A 356 -22.84 11.10 -7.70
N VAL A 357 -21.89 10.44 -7.04
CA VAL A 357 -21.54 9.05 -7.35
C VAL A 357 -21.26 8.23 -6.11
N VAL A 358 -21.85 7.04 -6.07
CA VAL A 358 -21.48 6.00 -5.11
C VAL A 358 -20.38 5.12 -5.72
N MET A 359 -19.25 5.04 -5.04
CA MET A 359 -18.09 4.24 -5.40
C MET A 359 -17.89 3.12 -4.38
N THR A 360 -17.56 1.91 -4.87
CA THR A 360 -17.09 0.81 -4.02
C THR A 360 -15.61 0.57 -4.27
N ILE A 361 -14.83 0.47 -3.21
CA ILE A 361 -13.39 0.25 -3.28
C ILE A 361 -13.00 -0.93 -2.39
N ALA A 362 -12.45 -1.98 -3.00
CA ALA A 362 -11.96 -3.16 -2.31
C ALA A 362 -10.72 -3.71 -3.02
N ASN A 363 -9.73 -4.17 -2.26
CA ASN A 363 -8.45 -4.66 -2.82
C ASN A 363 -7.75 -3.64 -3.77
N GLY A 364 -7.99 -2.35 -3.56
CA GLY A 364 -7.50 -1.26 -4.41
C GLY A 364 -8.22 -1.09 -5.76
N GLU A 365 -9.19 -1.93 -6.07
CA GLU A 365 -10.03 -1.81 -7.26
C GLU A 365 -11.21 -0.88 -6.97
N LEU A 366 -11.41 0.10 -7.85
CA LEU A 366 -12.47 1.08 -7.77
C LEU A 366 -13.58 0.70 -8.75
N THR A 367 -14.82 0.60 -8.27
CA THR A 367 -16.01 0.46 -9.12
C THR A 367 -16.95 1.62 -8.85
N ARG A 368 -17.28 2.38 -9.90
CA ARG A 368 -18.37 3.37 -9.85
C ARG A 368 -19.70 2.65 -10.06
N THR A 369 -20.69 2.96 -9.25
CA THR A 369 -22.00 2.33 -9.29
C THR A 369 -23.03 3.27 -9.91
N ASN A 370 -24.14 2.70 -10.40
CA ASN A 370 -25.30 3.47 -10.84
C ASN A 370 -26.34 3.66 -9.71
N ALA A 371 -25.94 3.49 -8.44
CA ALA A 371 -26.87 3.44 -7.31
C ALA A 371 -27.69 4.73 -7.15
N VAL A 372 -27.08 5.88 -7.42
CA VAL A 372 -27.74 7.20 -7.37
C VAL A 372 -28.86 7.26 -8.41
N GLN A 373 -28.54 7.00 -9.68
CA GLN A 373 -29.52 6.93 -10.78
C GLN A 373 -30.62 5.89 -10.53
N GLU A 374 -30.30 4.73 -9.98
CA GLU A 374 -31.26 3.67 -9.68
C GLU A 374 -32.26 4.06 -8.58
N ALA A 375 -31.79 4.79 -7.56
CA ALA A 375 -32.62 5.17 -6.41
C ALA A 375 -33.39 6.48 -6.65
N TRP A 376 -32.78 7.44 -7.32
CA TRP A 376 -33.29 8.82 -7.41
C TRP A 376 -33.69 9.24 -8.83
N GLY A 377 -33.35 8.46 -9.86
CA GLY A 377 -33.65 8.81 -11.25
C GLY A 377 -32.83 9.97 -11.82
N THR A 378 -31.84 10.45 -11.06
CA THR A 378 -30.88 11.50 -11.38
C THR A 378 -29.48 11.04 -10.98
N ASP A 379 -28.43 11.69 -11.48
CA ASP A 379 -27.02 11.53 -11.12
C ASP A 379 -26.43 12.79 -10.45
N GLU A 380 -27.30 13.73 -10.09
CA GLU A 380 -27.02 14.91 -9.28
C GLU A 380 -28.00 14.95 -8.10
N LEU A 381 -27.48 15.03 -6.88
CA LEU A 381 -28.24 15.12 -5.64
C LEU A 381 -27.75 16.30 -4.80
N ASP A 382 -28.66 16.93 -4.06
CA ASP A 382 -28.27 17.78 -2.94
C ASP A 382 -27.65 16.91 -1.84
N SER A 383 -26.32 16.92 -1.74
CA SER A 383 -25.60 16.13 -0.73
C SER A 383 -25.73 16.70 0.69
N THR A 384 -26.46 17.81 0.85
CA THR A 384 -26.86 18.38 2.14
C THR A 384 -28.28 18.00 2.56
N ASP A 385 -29.03 17.28 1.73
CA ASP A 385 -30.33 16.71 2.12
C ASP A 385 -30.14 15.52 3.10
N PRO A 386 -30.71 15.55 4.32
CA PRO A 386 -30.64 14.42 5.26
C PRO A 386 -31.19 13.12 4.69
N ALA A 387 -32.11 13.16 3.73
CA ALA A 387 -32.65 11.97 3.07
C ALA A 387 -31.57 11.26 2.23
N VAL A 388 -30.65 12.00 1.63
CA VAL A 388 -29.53 11.44 0.84
C VAL A 388 -28.55 10.71 1.76
N LEU A 389 -28.15 11.33 2.88
CA LEU A 389 -27.30 10.69 3.88
C LEU A 389 -27.97 9.44 4.47
N THR A 390 -29.25 9.53 4.83
CA THR A 390 -30.04 8.40 5.35
C THR A 390 -30.05 7.24 4.36
N TRP A 391 -30.39 7.52 3.10
CA TRP A 391 -30.42 6.53 2.04
C TRP A 391 -29.05 5.88 1.84
N PHE A 392 -27.99 6.66 1.79
CA PHE A 392 -26.63 6.15 1.60
C PHE A 392 -26.24 5.17 2.71
N LEU A 393 -26.42 5.56 3.98
CA LEU A 393 -26.07 4.72 5.12
C LEU A 393 -26.90 3.43 5.16
N GLN A 394 -28.22 3.52 5.01
CA GLN A 394 -29.10 2.35 5.06
C GLN A 394 -28.86 1.41 3.88
N SER A 395 -28.77 1.95 2.66
CA SER A 395 -28.55 1.14 1.45
C SER A 395 -27.21 0.42 1.48
N ALA A 396 -26.16 1.06 1.99
CA ALA A 396 -24.85 0.45 2.14
C ALA A 396 -24.88 -0.68 3.18
N ARG A 397 -25.46 -0.47 4.36
CA ARG A 397 -25.60 -1.53 5.39
C ARG A 397 -26.43 -2.71 4.91
N ALA A 398 -27.50 -2.46 4.15
CA ALA A 398 -28.35 -3.51 3.61
C ALA A 398 -27.65 -4.35 2.53
N ARG A 399 -26.74 -3.75 1.76
CA ARG A 399 -26.08 -4.38 0.61
C ARG A 399 -24.75 -5.05 0.95
N TYR A 400 -24.02 -4.55 1.94
CA TYR A 400 -22.66 -4.99 2.25
C TYR A 400 -22.59 -5.56 3.66
N PRO A 401 -22.58 -6.91 3.81
CA PRO A 401 -22.37 -7.57 5.09
C PRO A 401 -21.03 -7.15 5.72
N ALA A 402 -21.03 -6.94 7.03
CA ALA A 402 -19.88 -6.42 7.74
C ALA A 402 -19.81 -6.94 9.17
N SER A 403 -18.59 -7.26 9.64
CA SER A 403 -18.35 -7.55 11.06
C SER A 403 -18.25 -6.28 11.89
N ARG A 404 -17.88 -5.17 11.24
CA ARG A 404 -17.78 -3.83 11.81
C ARG A 404 -18.21 -2.79 10.78
N THR A 405 -18.88 -1.73 11.22
CA THR A 405 -19.24 -0.60 10.36
C THR A 405 -18.67 0.70 10.92
N VAL A 406 -17.80 1.33 10.14
CA VAL A 406 -17.21 2.64 10.43
C VAL A 406 -17.81 3.65 9.46
N VAL A 407 -18.30 4.77 9.96
CA VAL A 407 -18.77 5.89 9.15
C VAL A 407 -17.78 7.03 9.26
N SER A 408 -17.38 7.61 8.13
CA SER A 408 -16.56 8.82 8.06
C SER A 408 -17.38 9.91 7.38
N LEU A 409 -17.78 10.91 8.17
CA LEU A 409 -18.49 12.09 7.70
C LEU A 409 -17.42 13.15 7.40
N MET A 410 -17.21 13.45 6.12
CA MET A 410 -16.08 14.25 5.65
C MET A 410 -16.59 15.55 5.04
N GLY A 411 -15.91 16.66 5.31
CA GLY A 411 -16.26 17.96 4.75
C GLY A 411 -15.87 19.11 5.65
N HIS A 412 -16.51 20.26 5.46
CA HIS A 412 -16.41 21.37 6.41
C HIS A 412 -17.14 21.06 7.71
N GLY A 413 -16.74 21.78 8.77
CA GLY A 413 -17.23 21.64 10.13
C GLY A 413 -17.27 23.00 10.85
N SER A 414 -18.31 23.24 11.65
CA SER A 414 -18.57 24.48 12.40
C SER A 414 -19.10 24.19 13.81
N GLY A 415 -19.22 22.91 14.17
CA GLY A 415 -19.75 22.47 15.47
C GLY A 415 -21.26 22.43 15.45
N MET A 416 -21.89 22.98 16.51
CA MET A 416 -23.33 22.99 16.64
C MET A 416 -23.95 23.95 15.62
N THR A 417 -24.70 23.41 14.67
CA THR A 417 -25.40 24.20 13.66
C THR A 417 -26.91 24.15 13.88
N PRO A 418 -27.58 25.31 14.00
CA PRO A 418 -29.03 25.35 14.11
C PRO A 418 -29.70 24.94 12.79
N GLU A 419 -30.97 24.57 12.84
CA GLU A 419 -31.85 24.54 11.66
C GLU A 419 -32.20 25.99 11.31
N VAL A 420 -31.87 26.45 10.11
CA VAL A 420 -32.26 27.78 9.62
C VAL A 420 -32.95 27.60 8.27
N ASP A 421 -34.22 28.02 8.18
CA ASP A 421 -34.96 28.01 6.92
C ASP A 421 -34.43 29.11 5.98
N GLY A 422 -33.64 28.76 4.95
CA GLY A 422 -33.28 29.67 3.83
C GLY A 422 -31.93 29.40 3.15
N GLU A 423 -31.78 29.81 1.89
CA GLU A 423 -30.52 29.78 1.14
C GLU A 423 -29.50 30.74 1.80
N ILE A 424 -28.40 30.24 2.36
CA ILE A 424 -27.41 31.06 3.09
C ILE A 424 -26.16 31.26 2.22
N PHE A 425 -26.27 32.03 1.13
CA PHE A 425 -25.09 32.60 0.46
C PHE A 425 -25.35 34.02 -0.06
N ASP A 426 -25.21 35.00 0.83
CA ASP A 426 -24.37 36.18 0.60
C ASP A 426 -24.36 37.01 1.89
N GLU A 427 -23.18 37.53 2.24
CA GLU A 427 -22.88 38.53 3.29
C GLU A 427 -24.00 38.85 4.31
N GLU A 428 -23.74 38.51 5.58
CA GLU A 428 -24.53 38.84 6.78
C GLU A 428 -25.60 37.80 7.17
N LEU A 429 -25.23 36.87 8.06
CA LEU A 429 -26.19 36.30 9.01
C LEU A 429 -27.00 37.46 9.61
N PRO A 430 -28.36 37.41 9.63
CA PRO A 430 -29.14 38.37 10.38
C PRO A 430 -28.69 38.27 11.83
N MET A 431 -28.10 39.37 12.31
CA MET A 431 -27.65 39.47 13.69
C MET A 431 -28.82 39.10 14.60
N GLY A 432 -28.56 38.20 15.55
CA GLY A 432 -29.51 37.89 16.61
C GLY A 432 -30.00 39.17 17.26
N ASP A 433 -31.32 39.34 17.25
CA ASP A 433 -32.02 40.24 18.16
C ASP A 433 -31.68 39.79 19.59
N ASP A 434 -31.32 40.75 20.43
CA ASP A 434 -30.73 40.58 21.77
C ASP A 434 -31.67 39.95 22.80
N ASP A 435 -32.89 39.57 22.39
CA ASP A 435 -33.93 38.95 23.21
C ASP A 435 -33.86 37.41 23.32
N THR A 436 -33.04 36.71 22.52
CA THR A 436 -33.07 35.22 22.44
C THR A 436 -31.95 34.48 23.18
N GLY A 437 -30.88 35.17 23.60
CA GLY A 437 -29.80 34.56 24.40
C GLY A 437 -28.93 33.52 23.65
N ILE A 438 -28.99 33.44 22.32
CA ILE A 438 -28.15 32.55 21.51
C ILE A 438 -26.93 33.33 20.98
N PRO A 439 -25.68 32.86 21.18
CA PRO A 439 -24.49 33.52 20.65
C PRO A 439 -24.46 33.54 19.11
N ALA A 440 -23.96 34.63 18.52
CA ALA A 440 -23.82 34.77 17.08
C ALA A 440 -22.67 33.88 16.53
N LEU A 441 -22.93 33.14 15.45
CA LEU A 441 -21.89 32.39 14.74
C LEU A 441 -20.87 33.35 14.07
N PRO A 442 -19.57 33.01 14.02
CA PRO A 442 -18.57 33.84 13.35
C PRO A 442 -18.88 34.05 11.85
N LYS A 443 -18.76 35.31 11.40
CA LYS A 443 -19.13 35.82 10.06
C LYS A 443 -18.49 35.16 8.83
N THR A 444 -17.64 34.14 9.00
CA THR A 444 -16.79 33.60 7.92
C THR A 444 -16.66 32.08 7.90
N ILE A 445 -17.48 31.33 8.67
CA ILE A 445 -17.43 29.87 8.60
C ILE A 445 -18.23 29.41 7.37
N PRO A 446 -17.61 28.77 6.36
CA PRO A 446 -18.39 28.09 5.33
C PRO A 446 -19.26 27.03 6.00
N ALA A 447 -20.57 27.05 5.71
CA ALA A 447 -21.56 26.19 6.32
C ALA A 447 -21.21 24.69 6.20
N THR A 448 -21.73 23.86 7.11
CA THR A 448 -21.32 22.46 7.28
C THR A 448 -22.23 21.43 6.66
N PRO A 449 -21.63 20.43 6.02
CA PRO A 449 -21.02 20.58 4.71
C PRO A 449 -21.98 21.31 3.76
N GLY A 450 -21.47 22.17 2.89
CA GLY A 450 -22.29 22.89 1.91
C GLY A 450 -22.26 22.26 0.52
N ASP A 451 -23.41 22.32 -0.16
CA ASP A 451 -23.59 22.16 -1.61
C ASP A 451 -23.84 23.57 -2.19
N TYR A 452 -23.09 23.97 -3.21
CA TYR A 452 -23.11 25.34 -3.73
C TYR A 452 -23.93 25.49 -5.02
N GLU A 453 -24.25 24.42 -5.73
CA GLU A 453 -24.85 24.51 -7.06
C GLU A 453 -26.35 24.15 -7.06
N ASN A 454 -26.90 23.57 -5.98
CA ASN A 454 -28.31 23.15 -5.85
C ASN A 454 -29.18 23.93 -4.83
N GLY A 455 -28.86 25.20 -4.56
CA GLY A 455 -29.66 26.06 -3.66
C GLY A 455 -28.99 26.43 -2.34
N GLY A 456 -27.72 26.05 -2.15
CA GLY A 456 -26.92 26.56 -1.03
C GLY A 456 -27.37 26.03 0.32
N GLY A 457 -27.35 24.71 0.49
CA GLY A 457 -27.76 24.01 1.71
C GLY A 457 -26.59 23.66 2.64
N TYR A 458 -26.91 23.19 3.85
CA TYR A 458 -25.96 22.60 4.79
C TYR A 458 -26.68 21.55 5.65
N LEU A 459 -25.96 20.53 6.13
CA LEU A 459 -26.51 19.57 7.11
C LEU A 459 -26.38 20.16 8.52
N SER A 460 -27.51 20.45 9.15
CA SER A 460 -27.56 20.85 10.55
C SER A 460 -27.20 19.69 11.48
N THR A 461 -26.92 19.98 12.76
CA THR A 461 -26.75 18.92 13.77
C THR A 461 -27.99 18.01 13.84
N ALA A 462 -29.19 18.58 13.70
CA ALA A 462 -30.44 17.84 13.73
C ALA A 462 -30.60 16.93 12.49
N ASP A 463 -30.20 17.41 11.31
CA ASP A 463 -30.21 16.61 10.07
C ASP A 463 -29.30 15.38 10.17
N PHE A 464 -28.07 15.58 10.70
CA PHE A 464 -27.17 14.46 11.00
C PHE A 464 -27.80 13.50 12.01
N ALA A 465 -28.45 14.02 13.05
CA ALA A 465 -29.05 13.20 14.10
C ALA A 465 -30.19 12.36 13.54
N GLN A 466 -31.05 12.95 12.71
CA GLN A 466 -32.12 12.28 12.00
C GLN A 466 -31.59 11.16 11.11
N ALA A 467 -30.57 11.44 10.30
CA ALA A 467 -30.02 10.46 9.39
C ALA A 467 -29.33 9.29 10.12
N LEU A 468 -28.58 9.58 11.18
CA LEU A 468 -27.93 8.56 12.00
C LEU A 468 -28.97 7.74 12.80
N ALA A 469 -30.01 8.38 13.34
CA ALA A 469 -31.12 7.69 14.01
C ALA A 469 -31.79 6.69 13.07
N ALA A 470 -32.17 7.14 11.87
CA ALA A 470 -32.79 6.29 10.86
C ALA A 470 -31.86 5.14 10.42
N ALA A 471 -30.56 5.40 10.28
CA ALA A 471 -29.59 4.39 9.85
C ALA A 471 -29.21 3.36 10.94
N THR A 472 -29.60 3.61 12.19
CA THR A 472 -29.24 2.79 13.36
C THR A 472 -30.43 2.24 14.12
N ASP A 473 -31.63 2.31 13.55
CA ASP A 473 -32.88 1.92 14.21
C ASP A 473 -33.04 2.64 15.56
N ASN A 474 -32.85 3.97 15.56
CA ASN A 474 -32.84 4.83 16.75
C ASN A 474 -31.83 4.40 17.83
N GLY A 475 -30.68 3.88 17.40
CA GLY A 475 -29.61 3.44 18.30
C GLY A 475 -29.69 1.98 18.76
N ASP A 476 -30.70 1.22 18.34
CA ASP A 476 -30.76 -0.23 18.61
C ASP A 476 -29.64 -1.00 17.88
N ASN A 477 -29.13 -0.42 16.79
CA ASN A 477 -28.09 -0.99 15.95
C ASN A 477 -27.02 0.07 15.60
N PRO A 478 -26.25 0.54 16.60
CA PRO A 478 -25.32 1.64 16.43
C PRO A 478 -24.14 1.25 15.56
N PHE A 479 -23.56 2.23 14.86
CA PHE A 479 -22.28 2.05 14.18
C PHE A 479 -21.16 1.74 15.18
N ASP A 480 -20.12 1.03 14.74
CA ASP A 480 -18.96 0.79 15.62
C ASP A 480 -18.20 2.08 15.85
N VAL A 481 -17.91 2.81 14.77
CA VAL A 481 -17.24 4.11 14.85
C VAL A 481 -17.95 5.10 13.94
N VAL A 482 -18.22 6.30 14.46
CA VAL A 482 -18.54 7.48 13.63
C VAL A 482 -17.37 8.45 13.78
N PHE A 483 -16.69 8.71 12.66
CA PHE A 483 -15.60 9.66 12.57
C PHE A 483 -16.09 10.93 11.87
N PHE A 484 -16.12 12.03 12.60
CA PHE A 484 -16.30 13.36 12.05
C PHE A 484 -14.94 13.87 11.55
N ASP A 485 -14.66 13.68 10.26
CA ASP A 485 -13.49 14.27 9.57
C ASP A 485 -13.83 15.70 9.14
N GLN A 486 -14.21 16.50 10.15
CA GLN A 486 -14.77 17.83 10.05
C GLN A 486 -14.28 18.67 11.25
N CYS A 487 -14.15 19.98 11.05
CA CYS A 487 -13.77 20.90 12.12
C CYS A 487 -14.86 20.99 13.20
N PHE A 488 -14.46 21.19 14.45
CA PHE A 488 -15.33 21.57 15.58
C PHE A 488 -16.46 20.59 15.96
N GLN A 489 -16.57 19.43 15.33
CA GLN A 489 -17.59 18.40 15.66
C GLN A 489 -17.31 17.67 16.99
N GLY A 490 -16.17 17.92 17.63
CA GLY A 490 -15.80 17.36 18.92
C GLY A 490 -16.30 18.15 20.13
N SER A 491 -17.39 18.91 20.00
CA SER A 491 -18.03 19.58 21.14
C SER A 491 -18.98 18.63 21.88
N LEU A 492 -19.23 18.90 23.16
CA LEU A 492 -20.13 18.06 23.95
C LEU A 492 -21.58 18.18 23.45
N ASP A 493 -22.01 19.37 23.06
CA ASP A 493 -23.37 19.65 22.57
C ASP A 493 -23.67 18.81 21.33
N VAL A 494 -22.76 18.81 20.35
CA VAL A 494 -22.85 18.01 19.13
C VAL A 494 -22.87 16.51 19.47
N LEU A 495 -21.90 16.05 20.26
CA LEU A 495 -21.77 14.62 20.55
C LEU A 495 -22.94 14.10 21.41
N TYR A 496 -23.57 14.96 22.21
CA TYR A 496 -24.77 14.60 22.97
C TYR A 496 -25.95 14.29 22.06
N GLU A 497 -26.15 15.02 20.96
CA GLU A 497 -27.22 14.71 19.99
C GLU A 497 -27.03 13.35 19.31
N PHE A 498 -25.79 12.88 19.18
CA PHE A 498 -25.48 11.65 18.44
C PHE A 498 -25.21 10.43 19.32
N HIS A 499 -25.05 10.59 20.64
CA HIS A 499 -24.40 9.61 21.52
C HIS A 499 -24.93 8.16 21.42
N SER A 500 -26.20 7.97 21.04
CA SER A 500 -26.84 6.65 20.91
C SER A 500 -26.57 5.95 19.57
N TYR A 501 -26.08 6.65 18.54
CA TYR A 501 -25.97 6.12 17.18
C TYR A 501 -24.60 5.54 16.84
N ALA A 502 -23.61 5.68 17.72
CA ALA A 502 -22.30 5.04 17.58
C ALA A 502 -21.76 4.54 18.91
N ARG A 503 -21.00 3.44 18.87
CA ARG A 503 -20.29 2.94 20.06
C ARG A 503 -19.14 3.88 20.44
N VAL A 504 -18.40 4.34 19.43
CA VAL A 504 -17.29 5.29 19.60
C VAL A 504 -17.39 6.40 18.57
N PHE A 505 -17.19 7.64 19.01
CA PHE A 505 -17.04 8.80 18.16
C PHE A 505 -15.57 9.17 18.08
N VAL A 506 -15.10 9.54 16.88
CA VAL A 506 -13.81 10.21 16.67
C VAL A 506 -14.13 11.60 16.14
N ALA A 507 -13.57 12.64 16.76
CA ALA A 507 -13.85 14.01 16.36
C ALA A 507 -12.73 14.97 16.76
N SER A 508 -12.73 16.15 16.13
CA SER A 508 -11.87 17.27 16.53
C SER A 508 -12.68 18.34 17.24
N PRO A 509 -12.28 18.81 18.44
CA PRO A 509 -12.88 19.97 19.08
C PRO A 509 -12.38 21.28 18.44
N ASN A 510 -11.58 21.21 17.39
CA ASN A 510 -10.94 22.34 16.71
C ASN A 510 -10.90 22.09 15.20
N TYR A 511 -10.09 22.83 14.45
CA TYR A 511 -9.81 22.53 13.05
C TYR A 511 -9.35 21.09 12.85
N ALA A 512 -10.06 20.39 11.97
CA ALA A 512 -9.63 19.14 11.38
C ALA A 512 -9.04 19.45 10.00
N TRP A 513 -7.79 19.05 9.78
CA TRP A 513 -7.12 19.23 8.49
C TRP A 513 -7.53 18.12 7.54
N LEU A 514 -7.66 18.38 6.24
CA LEU A 514 -7.92 17.33 5.24
C LEU A 514 -6.71 16.39 4.99
N ALA A 515 -6.11 15.87 6.07
CA ALA A 515 -5.07 14.87 6.07
C ALA A 515 -5.55 13.56 5.47
N ALA A 516 -6.83 13.22 5.64
CA ALA A 516 -7.53 12.05 5.12
C ALA A 516 -6.61 10.82 4.93
N PRO A 517 -5.88 10.34 5.97
CA PRO A 517 -4.82 9.37 5.79
C PRO A 517 -5.35 7.93 5.76
N TYR A 518 -6.43 7.68 5.02
CA TYR A 518 -7.07 6.36 4.87
C TYR A 518 -6.07 5.24 4.56
N HIS A 519 -5.12 5.48 3.66
CA HIS A 519 -4.05 4.54 3.32
C HIS A 519 -3.17 4.09 4.50
N ARG A 520 -3.16 4.82 5.61
CA ARG A 520 -2.35 4.55 6.79
C ARG A 520 -3.10 3.78 7.86
N TYR A 521 -4.35 4.14 8.16
CA TYR A 521 -5.12 3.45 9.22
C TYR A 521 -5.99 2.30 8.74
N LEU A 522 -6.42 2.27 7.46
CA LEU A 522 -7.20 1.14 6.95
C LEU A 522 -6.41 -0.17 7.01
N VAL A 523 -5.08 -0.13 7.09
CA VAL A 523 -4.25 -1.33 7.25
C VAL A 523 -4.41 -2.02 8.61
N ASP A 524 -4.88 -1.28 9.62
CA ASP A 524 -5.09 -1.76 10.99
C ASP A 524 -6.53 -2.23 11.23
N PHE A 525 -7.43 -2.03 10.27
CA PHE A 525 -8.84 -2.38 10.39
C PHE A 525 -9.06 -3.87 10.16
N ILE A 526 -9.39 -4.59 11.23
CA ILE A 526 -9.57 -6.04 11.19
C ILE A 526 -10.95 -6.42 11.75
N PRO A 527 -11.59 -7.51 11.27
CA PRO A 527 -12.96 -7.87 11.67
C PRO A 527 -13.13 -8.09 13.19
N THR A 528 -12.06 -8.51 13.86
CA THR A 528 -12.05 -8.81 15.31
C THR A 528 -11.66 -7.61 16.18
N ALA A 529 -11.33 -6.45 15.62
CA ALA A 529 -10.98 -5.27 16.39
C ALA A 529 -12.16 -4.78 17.23
N THR A 530 -11.87 -4.16 18.38
CA THR A 530 -12.90 -3.40 19.13
C THR A 530 -13.11 -2.04 18.45
N PRO A 531 -14.28 -1.41 18.63
CA PRO A 531 -14.51 -0.03 18.18
C PRO A 531 -13.41 0.95 18.62
N GLU A 532 -12.95 0.84 19.87
CA GLU A 532 -11.88 1.70 20.41
C GLU A 532 -10.54 1.46 19.70
N ALA A 533 -10.21 0.22 19.33
CA ALA A 533 -8.98 -0.06 18.59
C ALA A 533 -9.02 0.53 17.17
N LEU A 534 -10.18 0.51 16.52
CA LEU A 534 -10.39 1.17 15.21
C LEU A 534 -10.25 2.69 15.35
N ALA A 535 -10.86 3.28 16.38
CA ALA A 535 -10.76 4.71 16.68
C ALA A 535 -9.33 5.15 17.01
N GLU A 536 -8.60 4.37 17.80
CA GLU A 536 -7.20 4.63 18.14
C GLU A 536 -6.31 4.61 16.89
N ALA A 537 -6.52 3.64 15.99
CA ALA A 537 -5.83 3.60 14.69
C ALA A 537 -6.08 4.87 13.86
N ILE A 538 -7.32 5.38 13.81
CA ILE A 538 -7.62 6.64 13.14
C ILE A 538 -6.78 7.77 13.76
N ILE A 539 -6.82 7.96 15.08
CA ILE A 539 -6.10 9.04 15.77
C ILE A 539 -4.59 8.98 15.51
N VAL A 540 -3.97 7.83 15.76
CA VAL A 540 -2.50 7.66 15.69
C VAL A 540 -2.00 8.01 14.29
N HIS A 541 -2.66 7.50 13.25
CA HIS A 541 -2.23 7.76 11.87
C HIS A 541 -2.62 9.13 11.36
N TYR A 542 -3.69 9.72 11.88
CA TYR A 542 -4.09 11.09 11.57
C TYR A 542 -3.08 12.09 12.10
N GLN A 543 -2.70 11.96 13.38
CA GLN A 543 -1.67 12.79 13.99
C GLN A 543 -0.31 12.61 13.29
N ALA A 544 0.08 11.37 12.96
CA ALA A 544 1.32 11.10 12.25
C ALA A 544 1.35 11.61 10.79
N ALA A 545 0.21 12.02 10.23
CA ALA A 545 0.12 12.62 8.90
C ALA A 545 0.30 14.14 8.92
N LEU A 546 0.25 14.76 10.10
CA LEU A 546 0.32 16.20 10.28
C LEU A 546 1.69 16.63 10.82
N THR A 547 1.99 17.91 10.66
CA THR A 547 3.24 18.54 11.12
C THR A 547 2.93 19.67 12.10
N ASP A 548 3.96 20.23 12.75
CA ASP A 548 3.81 21.39 13.65
C ASP A 548 3.19 22.62 12.95
N ALA A 549 3.22 22.68 11.62
CA ALA A 549 2.56 23.73 10.82
C ALA A 549 1.04 23.51 10.67
N GLN A 550 0.53 22.36 11.11
CA GLN A 550 -0.89 21.98 11.06
C GLN A 550 -1.34 21.55 12.47
N PRO A 551 -1.31 22.46 13.46
CA PRO A 551 -1.72 22.13 14.81
C PRO A 551 -3.14 21.59 14.80
N ASN A 552 -3.37 20.46 15.47
CA ASN A 552 -4.67 19.85 15.55
C ASN A 552 -4.88 19.16 16.90
N VAL A 553 -6.13 18.90 17.21
CA VAL A 553 -6.54 18.06 18.34
C VAL A 553 -7.56 17.09 17.80
N ILE A 554 -7.40 15.80 18.07
CA ILE A 554 -8.37 14.77 17.69
C ILE A 554 -8.44 13.79 18.85
N PHE A 555 -9.65 13.36 19.21
CA PHE A 555 -9.89 12.43 20.29
C PHE A 555 -10.98 11.43 19.89
N TRP A 556 -11.14 10.39 20.72
CA TRP A 556 -12.32 9.54 20.66
C TRP A 556 -13.01 9.48 22.01
N VAL A 557 -14.33 9.26 22.00
CA VAL A 557 -15.18 9.10 23.18
C VAL A 557 -16.21 8.01 22.93
N ARG A 558 -16.60 7.24 23.95
CA ARG A 558 -17.70 6.28 23.80
C ARG A 558 -19.04 6.99 23.85
N GLY A 559 -19.98 6.56 23.02
CA GLY A 559 -21.37 7.01 23.08
C GLY A 559 -21.96 6.89 24.50
N ALA A 560 -21.71 5.76 25.15
CA ALA A 560 -22.19 5.48 26.51
C ALA A 560 -21.57 6.37 27.61
N ASP A 561 -20.41 6.98 27.37
CA ASP A 561 -19.73 7.84 28.34
C ASP A 561 -20.24 9.29 28.26
N ILE A 562 -20.95 9.68 27.19
CA ILE A 562 -21.42 11.05 26.96
C ILE A 562 -22.54 11.48 27.93
N PRO A 563 -23.62 10.70 28.18
CA PRO A 563 -24.69 11.15 29.08
C PRO A 563 -24.21 11.45 30.52
N PRO A 564 -23.37 10.61 31.16
CA PRO A 564 -22.81 10.95 32.47
C PRO A 564 -21.93 12.22 32.47
N ILE A 565 -21.23 12.49 31.37
CA ILE A 565 -20.46 13.74 31.21
C ILE A 565 -21.41 14.92 31.12
N ALA A 566 -22.48 14.81 30.32
CA ALA A 566 -23.49 15.85 30.18
C ALA A 566 -24.17 16.18 31.52
N ASP A 567 -24.59 15.17 32.29
CA ASP A 567 -25.17 15.36 33.62
C ASP A 567 -24.24 16.15 34.57
N ALA A 568 -22.94 15.84 34.53
CA ALA A 568 -21.93 16.54 35.33
C ALA A 568 -21.75 17.99 34.86
N VAL A 569 -21.78 18.25 33.56
CA VAL A 569 -21.69 19.60 32.98
C VAL A 569 -22.95 20.41 33.29
N SER A 570 -24.15 19.83 33.21
CA SER A 570 -25.40 20.50 33.60
C SER A 570 -25.40 20.89 35.08
N THR A 571 -24.97 19.97 35.95
CA THR A 571 -24.82 20.25 37.40
C THR A 571 -23.86 21.41 37.67
N LEU A 572 -22.74 21.44 36.94
CA LEU A 572 -21.78 22.55 37.02
C LEU A 572 -22.42 23.86 36.52
N GLY A 573 -23.17 23.82 35.42
CA GLY A 573 -23.91 24.96 34.89
C GLY A 573 -24.86 25.59 35.91
N ASP A 574 -25.69 24.78 36.57
CA ASP A 574 -26.59 25.23 37.64
C ASP A 574 -25.82 25.88 38.80
N THR A 575 -24.68 25.28 39.17
CA THR A 575 -23.82 25.80 40.23
C THR A 575 -23.21 27.15 39.84
N LEU A 576 -22.75 27.29 38.61
CA LEU A 576 -22.18 28.53 38.08
C LEU A 576 -23.23 29.63 37.96
N GLN A 577 -24.46 29.30 37.54
CA GLN A 577 -25.55 30.26 37.48
C GLN A 577 -25.85 30.85 38.87
N ASN A 578 -25.90 30.00 39.90
CA ASN A 578 -26.05 30.44 41.28
C ASN A 578 -24.86 31.31 41.76
N ALA A 579 -23.64 30.93 41.40
CA ALA A 579 -22.44 31.70 41.76
C ALA A 579 -22.42 33.08 41.09
N VAL A 580 -22.81 33.18 39.81
CA VAL A 580 -22.93 34.44 39.07
C VAL A 580 -24.02 35.31 39.70
N ALA A 581 -25.19 34.74 40.02
CA ALA A 581 -26.25 35.45 40.73
C ALA A 581 -25.82 35.95 42.12
N ALA A 582 -24.87 35.26 42.76
CA ALA A 582 -24.24 35.66 44.03
C ALA A 582 -23.06 36.64 43.87
N GLY A 583 -22.78 37.14 42.67
CA GLY A 583 -21.75 38.14 42.40
C GLY A 583 -20.37 37.59 42.03
N ALA A 584 -20.24 36.29 41.72
CA ALA A 584 -18.96 35.67 41.36
C ALA A 584 -18.62 35.74 39.85
N GLU A 585 -19.31 36.58 39.07
CA GLU A 585 -19.15 36.72 37.62
C GLU A 585 -17.69 36.90 37.21
N ALA A 586 -16.95 37.79 37.87
CA ALA A 586 -15.53 38.04 37.57
C ALA A 586 -14.66 36.78 37.72
N ALA A 587 -14.94 35.94 38.72
CA ALA A 587 -14.18 34.71 38.98
C ALA A 587 -14.46 33.63 37.93
N VAL A 588 -15.73 33.50 37.50
CA VAL A 588 -16.16 32.61 36.42
C VAL A 588 -15.57 33.04 35.09
N THR A 589 -15.67 34.33 34.73
CA THR A 589 -15.11 34.89 33.49
C THR A 589 -13.59 34.71 33.45
N GLN A 590 -12.89 34.97 34.55
CA GLN A 590 -11.45 34.73 34.64
C GLN A 590 -11.08 33.25 34.51
N ALA A 591 -11.90 32.33 35.05
CA ALA A 591 -11.68 30.91 34.84
C ALA A 591 -11.87 30.52 33.38
N ALA A 592 -12.89 31.03 32.69
CA ALA A 592 -13.16 30.78 31.28
C ALA A 592 -12.00 31.29 30.39
N LEU A 593 -11.55 32.53 30.61
CA LEU A 593 -10.42 33.13 29.88
C LEU A 593 -9.13 32.32 30.05
N ARG A 594 -8.87 31.73 31.23
CA ARG A 594 -7.70 30.85 31.44
C ARG A 594 -7.85 29.45 30.85
N SER A 595 -9.03 29.12 30.35
CA SER A 595 -9.41 27.78 29.88
C SER A 595 -9.50 27.68 28.36
N GLN A 596 -9.18 28.78 27.66
CA GLN A 596 -9.04 28.83 26.20
C GLN A 596 -8.23 27.64 25.71
N TYR A 597 -8.87 26.82 24.88
CA TYR A 597 -8.34 25.51 24.55
C TYR A 597 -7.32 25.59 23.42
N VAL A 598 -7.49 26.50 22.45
CA VAL A 598 -6.55 26.67 21.33
C VAL A 598 -6.62 28.10 20.78
N ASP A 599 -5.45 28.67 20.49
CA ASP A 599 -5.28 29.90 19.72
C ASP A 599 -5.68 29.67 18.26
N THR A 600 -6.89 30.09 17.88
CA THR A 600 -7.38 29.98 16.49
C THR A 600 -6.70 30.95 15.54
N THR A 601 -5.84 31.87 16.03
CA THR A 601 -5.16 32.87 15.20
C THR A 601 -4.03 32.30 14.34
N GLN A 602 -3.65 31.04 14.55
CA GLN A 602 -2.56 30.38 13.83
C GLN A 602 -2.93 29.90 12.42
N CYS A 603 -4.20 30.04 11.99
CA CYS A 603 -4.69 29.51 10.71
C CYS A 603 -5.34 30.58 9.82
N GLY A 604 -4.92 30.63 8.54
CA GLY A 604 -5.45 31.56 7.54
C GLY A 604 -4.98 33.00 7.70
N ARG A 605 -5.29 33.89 6.76
CA ARG A 605 -4.89 35.32 6.75
C ARG A 605 -5.56 36.16 7.87
N GLY A 606 -5.80 35.60 9.05
CA GLY A 606 -6.52 36.27 10.16
C GLY A 606 -8.03 36.33 9.97
N ASN A 607 -8.62 35.47 9.13
CA ASN A 607 -10.06 35.52 8.79
C ASN A 607 -10.98 34.83 9.81
N LEU A 608 -10.43 34.06 10.76
CA LEU A 608 -11.17 33.37 11.81
C LEU A 608 -10.64 33.81 13.19
N ALA A 609 -10.83 35.09 13.49
CA ALA A 609 -10.72 35.57 14.85
C ALA A 609 -12.05 35.23 15.56
N LEU A 610 -12.06 34.18 16.39
CA LEU A 610 -13.14 34.04 17.36
C LEU A 610 -13.12 35.30 18.23
N GLY A 611 -14.26 35.96 18.37
CA GLY A 611 -14.37 37.15 19.20
C GLY A 611 -14.10 36.78 20.66
N GLN A 612 -13.42 37.65 21.41
CA GLN A 612 -13.30 37.40 22.86
C GLN A 612 -14.64 37.59 23.55
N PRO A 613 -15.02 36.70 24.50
CA PRO A 613 -14.30 35.49 24.91
C PRO A 613 -14.50 34.33 23.90
N ASP A 614 -13.42 33.62 23.54
CA ASP A 614 -13.45 32.52 22.55
C ASP A 614 -14.55 31.49 22.87
N GLU A 615 -15.28 31.06 21.83
CA GLU A 615 -16.48 30.23 21.93
C GLU A 615 -16.23 28.76 22.34
N LEU A 616 -14.97 28.30 22.31
CA LEU A 616 -14.61 26.91 22.63
C LEU A 616 -13.67 26.82 23.84
N VAL A 617 -14.24 26.38 24.95
CA VAL A 617 -13.55 26.22 26.22
C VAL A 617 -13.35 24.73 26.53
N GLY A 618 -12.13 24.34 26.90
CA GLY A 618 -11.89 22.96 27.32
C GLY A 618 -12.60 22.67 28.64
N ALA A 619 -13.64 21.83 28.64
CA ALA A 619 -14.42 21.51 29.84
C ALA A 619 -13.55 21.11 31.04
N GLY A 620 -12.50 20.31 30.80
CA GLY A 620 -11.55 19.91 31.83
C GLY A 620 -10.61 21.03 32.30
N SER A 621 -10.15 21.93 31.41
CA SER A 621 -9.34 23.10 31.83
C SER A 621 -10.21 24.10 32.60
N PHE A 622 -11.46 24.28 32.18
CA PHE A 622 -12.45 25.12 32.84
C PHE A 622 -12.76 24.67 34.25
N ALA A 623 -13.10 23.39 34.43
CA ALA A 623 -13.30 22.83 35.77
C ALA A 623 -12.08 23.05 36.69
N ARG A 624 -10.86 22.83 36.18
CA ARG A 624 -9.63 23.07 36.96
C ARG A 624 -9.38 24.54 37.27
N ASN A 625 -9.70 25.44 36.34
CA ASN A 625 -9.50 26.87 36.52
C ASN A 625 -10.58 27.51 37.41
N LEU A 626 -11.78 26.95 37.44
CA LEU A 626 -12.81 27.28 38.42
C LEU A 626 -12.35 26.89 39.83
N LEU A 627 -11.84 25.66 40.03
CA LEU A 627 -11.27 25.25 41.31
C LEU A 627 -10.15 26.19 41.81
N ARG A 628 -9.38 26.80 40.90
CA ARG A 628 -8.37 27.80 41.23
C ARG A 628 -8.94 29.20 41.50
N SER A 629 -10.01 29.57 40.81
CA SER A 629 -10.67 30.88 40.96
C SER A 629 -11.45 30.99 42.27
N PHE A 630 -11.96 29.87 42.79
CA PHE A 630 -12.88 29.86 43.93
C PHE A 630 -12.22 29.54 45.28
N ASP A 631 -10.95 29.13 45.32
CA ASP A 631 -10.18 28.71 46.52
C ASP A 631 -10.87 27.59 47.35
N SER A 632 -10.10 26.66 47.91
CA SER A 632 -10.59 25.32 48.31
C SER A 632 -11.58 25.23 49.49
N ASP A 633 -12.08 26.35 50.02
CA ASP A 633 -12.98 26.42 51.18
C ASP A 633 -14.38 27.01 50.89
N THR A 634 -14.69 27.31 49.62
CA THR A 634 -16.05 27.63 49.12
C THR A 634 -16.37 26.83 47.88
#